data_AF-A0A832TCP5-F1
#
_entry.id   AF-A0A832TCP5-F1
#
_cell.length_a   1.000
_cell.length_b   1.000
_cell.length_c   1.000
_cell.angle_alpha   90.00
_cell.angle_beta   90.00
_cell.angle_gamma   90.00
#
_symmetry.space_group_name_H-M   'P 1'
#
loop_
_entity.id
_entity.type
_entity.pdbx_description
1 polymer ?
#
loop_
_entity_poly.entity_id
_entity_poly.type
_entity_poly.pdbx_seq_one_letter_code
_entity_poly.pdbx_strand_id
1 'polypeptide(L)'
;MGSPWRYIVTVADVFLISGFLGMIAYFMFPSLPDIILKTTCQKVEALARLLPFPMERFMLSITLWNTMTILITTFGGLIALTLDRLVTRYAPDVLRRSMNNPPYAPILVKLARKLGFDVRRYKEADVILTLKLGPLLIPAINGFAAGAFGMWVLQNFGPVFLLGAALLPHGVIEFPTLIIAGAMGVHLADYLIYRVRLHERWPHGNLEVPSWVIRNTAACIAGLTVAAYLEVHITPIVAGCVMKCA
;
A
#
# COMPACT_ATOMS: atom_id res chain seq x y z
N MET A 1 8.16 -20.75 -9.21
CA MET A 1 7.87 -19.35 -8.80
C MET A 1 8.11 -18.44 -9.98
N GLY A 2 7.34 -17.36 -10.14
CA GLY A 2 7.49 -16.45 -11.29
C GLY A 2 8.74 -15.57 -11.17
N SER A 3 9.18 -14.97 -12.28
CA SER A 3 10.23 -13.93 -12.26
C SER A 3 9.78 -12.74 -11.39
N PRO A 4 10.67 -12.17 -10.54
CA PRO A 4 10.40 -10.95 -9.75
C PRO A 4 9.80 -9.81 -10.58
N TRP A 5 10.21 -9.71 -11.85
CA TRP A 5 9.72 -8.70 -12.79
C TRP A 5 8.22 -8.76 -13.03
N ARG A 6 7.63 -9.97 -13.05
CA ARG A 6 6.18 -10.13 -13.27
C ARG A 6 5.36 -9.48 -12.16
N TYR A 7 5.86 -9.53 -10.93
CA TYR A 7 5.19 -8.91 -9.77
C TYR A 7 5.27 -7.39 -9.82
N ILE A 8 6.44 -6.85 -10.22
CA ILE A 8 6.64 -5.40 -10.40
C ILE A 8 5.67 -4.88 -11.47
N VAL A 9 5.61 -5.54 -12.63
CA VAL A 9 4.69 -5.15 -13.71
C VAL A 9 3.23 -5.20 -13.24
N THR A 10 2.82 -6.27 -12.55
CA THR A 10 1.44 -6.39 -12.05
C THR A 10 1.06 -5.25 -11.12
N VAL A 11 1.95 -4.89 -10.18
CA VAL A 11 1.68 -3.82 -9.21
C VAL A 11 1.72 -2.45 -9.89
N ALA A 12 2.62 -2.24 -10.85
CA ALA A 12 2.67 -1.04 -11.65
C ALA A 12 1.37 -0.86 -12.46
N ASP A 13 0.88 -1.92 -13.10
CA ASP A 13 -0.39 -1.89 -13.84
C ASP A 13 -1.56 -1.54 -12.92
N VAL A 14 -1.62 -2.15 -11.73
CA VAL A 14 -2.65 -1.82 -10.72
C VAL A 14 -2.56 -0.35 -10.33
N PHE A 15 -1.36 0.16 -10.03
CA PHE A 15 -1.16 1.56 -9.68
C PHE A 15 -1.63 2.49 -10.81
N LEU A 16 -1.25 2.21 -12.06
CA LEU A 16 -1.58 3.03 -13.23
C LEU A 16 -3.08 2.99 -13.55
N ILE A 17 -3.70 1.81 -13.54
CA ILE A 17 -5.15 1.64 -13.76
C ILE A 17 -5.93 2.38 -12.68
N SER A 18 -5.53 2.24 -11.41
CA SER A 18 -6.16 2.98 -10.32
C SER A 18 -5.97 4.49 -10.47
N GLY A 19 -4.80 4.95 -10.92
CA GLY A 19 -4.57 6.35 -11.27
C GLY A 19 -5.54 6.85 -12.32
N PHE A 20 -5.71 6.13 -13.42
CA PHE A 20 -6.69 6.48 -14.45
C PHE A 20 -8.12 6.52 -13.90
N LEU A 21 -8.50 5.57 -13.04
CA LEU A 21 -9.80 5.60 -12.35
C LEU A 21 -9.95 6.80 -11.42
N GLY A 22 -8.87 7.22 -10.75
CA GLY A 22 -8.83 8.45 -9.96
C GLY A 22 -9.08 9.70 -10.81
N MET A 23 -8.47 9.76 -12.00
CA MET A 23 -8.70 10.83 -12.96
C MET A 23 -10.17 10.89 -13.40
N ILE A 24 -10.78 9.74 -13.72
CA ILE A 24 -12.20 9.65 -14.08
C ILE A 24 -13.09 10.07 -12.90
N ALA A 25 -12.81 9.56 -11.70
CA ALA A 25 -13.59 9.87 -10.51
C ALA A 25 -13.57 11.37 -10.20
N TYR A 26 -12.45 12.04 -10.46
CA TYR A 26 -12.38 13.50 -10.35
C TYR A 26 -13.35 14.21 -11.30
N PHE A 27 -13.48 13.77 -12.56
CA PHE A 27 -14.49 14.34 -13.47
C PHE A 27 -15.92 14.09 -13.02
N MET A 28 -16.18 12.94 -12.39
CA MET A 28 -17.51 12.62 -11.83
C MET A 28 -17.81 13.40 -10.55
N PHE A 29 -16.78 13.70 -9.75
CA PHE A 29 -16.88 14.37 -8.46
C PHE A 29 -15.78 15.44 -8.30
N PRO A 30 -15.88 16.60 -8.98
CA PRO A 30 -14.81 17.60 -8.99
C PRO A 30 -14.47 18.19 -7.62
N SER A 31 -15.42 18.17 -6.68
CA SER A 31 -15.24 18.66 -5.31
C SER A 31 -14.52 17.68 -4.38
N LEU A 32 -14.31 16.42 -4.81
CA LEU A 32 -13.70 15.38 -3.98
C LEU A 32 -12.29 15.75 -3.49
N PRO A 33 -11.36 16.25 -4.34
CA PRO A 33 -10.03 16.62 -3.89
C PRO A 33 -10.04 17.77 -2.88
N ASP A 34 -10.90 18.77 -3.07
CA ASP A 34 -11.01 19.91 -2.15
C ASP A 34 -11.47 19.46 -0.76
N ILE A 35 -12.44 18.53 -0.70
CA ILE A 35 -12.92 17.94 0.56
C ILE A 35 -11.78 17.16 1.25
N ILE A 36 -11.04 16.35 0.48
CA ILE A 36 -9.92 15.56 1.01
C ILE A 36 -8.80 16.48 1.51
N LEU A 37 -8.41 17.47 0.72
CA LEU A 37 -7.36 18.44 1.06
C LEU A 37 -7.74 19.21 2.32
N LYS A 38 -8.97 19.74 2.39
CA LYS A 38 -9.47 20.46 3.56
C LYS A 38 -9.43 19.58 4.82
N THR A 39 -9.89 18.34 4.72
CA THR A 39 -9.88 17.38 5.84
C THR A 39 -8.45 17.04 6.26
N THR A 40 -7.52 16.94 5.31
CA THR A 40 -6.11 16.62 5.56
C THR A 40 -5.40 17.78 6.24
N CYS A 41 -5.58 19.01 5.74
CA CYS A 41 -5.05 20.22 6.37
C CYS A 41 -5.54 20.37 7.82
N GLN A 42 -6.83 20.14 8.08
CA GLN A 42 -7.38 20.19 9.44
C GLN A 42 -6.73 19.15 10.37
N LYS A 43 -6.45 17.94 9.88
CA LYS A 43 -5.74 16.91 10.66
C LYS A 43 -4.29 17.30 10.94
N VAL A 44 -3.57 17.80 9.94
CA VAL A 44 -2.17 18.24 10.07
C VAL A 44 -2.08 19.41 11.07
N GLU A 45 -3.00 20.38 10.98
CA GLU A 45 -3.04 21.51 11.90
C GLU A 45 -3.34 21.07 13.35
N ALA A 46 -4.25 20.13 13.54
CA ALA A 46 -4.51 19.53 14.85
C ALA A 46 -3.29 18.79 15.41
N LEU A 47 -2.56 18.05 14.55
CA LEU A 47 -1.33 17.35 14.93
C LEU A 47 -0.20 18.32 15.28
N ALA A 48 -0.07 19.41 14.52
CA ALA A 48 0.97 20.44 14.71
C ALA A 48 0.83 21.15 16.07
N ARG A 49 -0.40 21.30 16.58
CA ARG A 49 -0.66 21.88 17.91
C ARG A 49 -0.23 20.98 19.08
N LEU A 50 -0.10 19.68 18.86
CA LEU A 50 0.23 18.71 19.92
C LEU A 50 1.74 18.54 20.14
N LEU A 51 2.59 19.18 19.34
CA LEU A 51 4.03 18.93 19.37
C LEU A 51 4.86 20.26 19.32
N PRO A 52 5.93 20.46 20.14
CA PRO A 52 6.75 21.71 20.27
C PRO A 52 7.75 22.29 19.16
N PHE A 53 7.78 21.87 17.88
CA PHE A 53 8.82 22.05 16.82
C PHE A 53 8.26 21.62 15.43
N PRO A 54 8.22 22.47 14.38
CA PRO A 54 7.37 22.22 13.22
C PRO A 54 7.99 21.33 12.10
N MET A 55 9.23 21.58 11.67
CA MET A 55 9.76 20.99 10.42
C MET A 55 10.29 19.57 10.57
N GLU A 56 11.10 19.30 11.60
CA GLU A 56 11.60 17.95 11.89
C GLU A 56 10.47 16.96 12.18
N ARG A 57 9.33 17.47 12.69
CA ARG A 57 8.16 16.64 13.01
C ARG A 57 7.29 16.35 11.82
N PHE A 58 7.19 17.29 10.90
CA PHE A 58 6.53 17.01 9.63
C PHE A 58 7.28 15.92 8.88
N MET A 59 8.61 16.02 8.77
CA MET A 59 9.46 14.98 8.17
C MET A 59 9.35 13.63 8.89
N LEU A 60 9.40 13.62 10.23
CA LEU A 60 9.24 12.39 11.02
C LEU A 60 7.85 11.77 10.80
N SER A 61 6.79 12.58 10.77
CA SER A 61 5.42 12.10 10.58
C SER A 61 5.22 11.46 9.21
N ILE A 62 5.73 12.09 8.14
CA ILE A 62 5.70 11.55 6.78
C ILE A 62 6.50 10.25 6.72
N THR A 63 7.72 10.24 7.28
CA THR A 63 8.57 9.05 7.30
C THR A 63 7.90 7.88 8.04
N LEU A 64 7.27 8.15 9.19
CA LEU A 64 6.54 7.13 9.96
C LEU A 64 5.32 6.61 9.19
N TRP A 65 4.53 7.50 8.59
CA TRP A 65 3.37 7.13 7.77
C TRP A 65 3.77 6.26 6.58
N ASN A 66 4.81 6.67 5.86
CA ASN A 66 5.37 5.97 4.71
C ASN A 66 5.98 4.62 5.11
N THR A 67 6.68 4.57 6.24
CA THR A 67 7.21 3.31 6.81
C THR A 67 6.09 2.35 7.18
N MET A 68 5.05 2.81 7.87
CA MET A 68 3.87 2.00 8.17
C MET A 68 3.21 1.49 6.89
N THR A 69 3.10 2.33 5.87
CA THR A 69 2.55 1.97 4.57
C THR A 69 3.36 0.85 3.91
N ILE A 70 4.70 0.93 3.89
CA ILE A 70 5.57 -0.16 3.39
C ILE A 70 5.35 -1.43 4.21
N LEU A 71 5.33 -1.32 5.54
CA LEU A 71 5.23 -2.48 6.42
C LEU A 71 3.90 -3.20 6.21
N ILE A 72 2.79 -2.47 6.11
CA ILE A 72 1.47 -3.05 5.82
C ILE A 72 1.44 -3.62 4.40
N THR A 73 2.01 -2.92 3.42
CA THR A 73 2.04 -3.39 2.01
C THR A 73 2.86 -4.66 1.85
N THR A 74 4.01 -4.75 2.54
CA THR A 74 4.95 -5.86 2.41
C THR A 74 4.57 -7.04 3.31
N PHE A 75 4.21 -6.76 4.56
CA PHE A 75 3.97 -7.75 5.61
C PHE A 75 2.51 -7.92 6.00
N GLY A 76 1.56 -7.14 5.45
CA GLY A 76 0.15 -7.23 5.81
C GLY A 76 -0.39 -8.66 5.73
N GLY A 77 0.12 -9.42 4.75
CA GLY A 77 -0.13 -10.85 4.67
C GLY A 77 0.44 -11.69 5.82
N LEU A 78 1.70 -11.47 6.20
CA LEU A 78 2.32 -12.12 7.36
C LEU A 78 1.64 -11.75 8.69
N ILE A 79 1.18 -10.51 8.81
CA ILE A 79 0.40 -10.04 9.96
C ILE A 79 -0.92 -10.80 10.02
N ALA A 80 -1.65 -10.93 8.91
CA ALA A 80 -2.88 -11.71 8.84
C ALA A 80 -2.66 -13.17 9.24
N LEU A 81 -1.57 -13.80 8.77
CA LEU A 81 -1.18 -15.16 9.17
C LEU A 81 -0.84 -15.28 10.67
N THR A 82 -0.17 -14.28 11.22
CA THR A 82 0.22 -14.26 12.63
C THR A 82 -1.00 -14.07 13.52
N LEU A 83 -1.92 -13.18 13.12
CA LEU A 83 -3.21 -12.97 13.79
C LEU A 83 -4.07 -14.23 13.74
N ASP A 84 -4.23 -14.88 12.58
CA ASP A 84 -4.96 -16.14 12.45
C ASP A 84 -4.40 -17.21 13.41
N ARG A 85 -3.08 -17.35 13.51
CA ARG A 85 -2.43 -18.27 14.46
C ARG A 85 -2.71 -17.93 15.91
N LEU A 86 -2.53 -16.66 16.30
CA LEU A 86 -2.75 -16.22 17.68
C LEU A 86 -4.20 -16.47 18.09
N VAL A 87 -5.15 -16.07 17.24
CA VAL A 87 -6.55 -16.29 17.54
C VAL A 87 -6.86 -17.79 17.56
N THR A 88 -6.37 -18.60 16.63
CA THR A 88 -6.61 -20.06 16.67
C THR A 88 -6.03 -20.74 17.92
N ARG A 89 -4.91 -20.24 18.46
CA ARG A 89 -4.22 -20.81 19.63
C ARG A 89 -4.86 -20.41 20.96
N TYR A 90 -5.34 -19.18 21.07
CA TYR A 90 -5.86 -18.63 22.33
C TYR A 90 -7.39 -18.49 22.35
N ALA A 91 -8.08 -18.72 21.22
CA ALA A 91 -9.53 -18.63 21.15
C ALA A 91 -10.22 -19.74 21.96
N PRO A 92 -11.30 -19.41 22.70
CA PRO A 92 -12.19 -20.42 23.26
C PRO A 92 -12.81 -21.28 22.15
N ASP A 93 -13.16 -22.53 22.45
CA ASP A 93 -13.57 -23.53 21.45
C ASP A 93 -14.72 -23.07 20.54
N VAL A 94 -15.65 -22.28 21.06
CA VAL A 94 -16.77 -21.72 20.29
C VAL A 94 -16.28 -20.75 19.22
N LEU A 95 -15.37 -19.84 19.58
CA LEU A 95 -14.78 -18.88 18.67
C LEU A 95 -13.85 -19.59 17.66
N ARG A 96 -13.10 -20.60 18.10
CA ARG A 96 -12.27 -21.45 17.23
C ARG A 96 -13.10 -22.21 16.19
N ARG A 97 -14.26 -22.74 16.56
CA ARG A 97 -15.19 -23.41 15.62
C ARG A 97 -15.79 -22.43 14.63
N SER A 98 -16.23 -21.26 15.09
CA SER A 98 -16.78 -20.20 14.23
C SER A 98 -15.77 -19.71 13.19
N MET A 99 -14.52 -19.44 13.61
CA MET A 99 -13.47 -19.04 12.67
C MET A 99 -12.99 -20.16 11.75
N ASN A 100 -13.16 -21.43 12.14
CA ASN A 100 -12.86 -22.59 11.30
C ASN A 100 -13.90 -22.84 10.21
N ASN A 101 -15.08 -22.21 10.27
CA ASN A 101 -16.12 -22.25 9.24
C ASN A 101 -16.98 -20.98 9.32
N PRO A 102 -16.44 -19.81 8.95
CA PRO A 102 -17.19 -18.59 9.01
C PRO A 102 -18.34 -18.61 7.98
N PRO A 103 -19.47 -17.95 8.25
CA PRO A 103 -20.61 -17.93 7.34
C PRO A 103 -20.29 -17.31 5.97
N TYR A 104 -19.24 -16.49 5.88
CA TYR A 104 -18.74 -15.91 4.63
C TYR A 104 -17.78 -16.82 3.85
N ALA A 105 -17.38 -17.98 4.39
CA ALA A 105 -16.45 -18.91 3.75
C ALA A 105 -16.81 -19.29 2.30
N PRO A 106 -18.08 -19.62 1.96
CA PRO A 106 -18.45 -19.95 0.58
C PRO A 106 -18.29 -18.77 -0.38
N ILE A 107 -18.55 -17.54 0.11
CA ILE A 107 -18.43 -16.31 -0.67
C ILE A 107 -16.96 -16.07 -1.02
N LEU A 108 -16.05 -16.20 -0.04
CA LEU A 108 -14.61 -16.04 -0.27
C LEU A 108 -14.07 -17.06 -1.27
N VAL A 109 -14.46 -18.33 -1.15
CA VAL A 109 -14.03 -19.37 -2.11
C VAL A 109 -14.54 -19.06 -3.52
N LYS A 110 -15.83 -18.69 -3.65
CA LYS A 110 -16.41 -18.34 -4.95
C LYS A 110 -15.74 -17.12 -5.57
N LEU A 111 -15.46 -16.09 -4.76
CA LEU A 111 -14.75 -14.89 -5.19
C LEU A 111 -13.33 -15.23 -5.66
N ALA A 112 -12.56 -15.97 -4.85
CA ALA A 112 -11.21 -16.38 -5.21
C ALA A 112 -11.17 -17.21 -6.51
N ARG A 113 -12.10 -18.15 -6.71
CA ARG A 113 -12.21 -18.90 -7.99
C ARG A 113 -12.56 -18.00 -9.16
N LYS A 114 -13.48 -17.04 -8.98
CA LYS A 114 -13.85 -16.09 -10.02
C LYS A 114 -12.69 -15.18 -10.43
N LEU A 115 -11.80 -14.88 -9.48
CA LEU A 115 -10.54 -14.16 -9.71
C LEU A 115 -9.44 -15.06 -10.31
N GLY A 116 -9.75 -16.32 -10.65
CA GLY A 116 -8.83 -17.26 -11.29
C GLY A 116 -7.91 -18.02 -10.34
N PHE A 117 -8.10 -17.92 -9.03
CA PHE A 117 -7.31 -18.68 -8.07
C PHE A 117 -7.85 -20.10 -7.91
N ASP A 118 -6.96 -21.09 -8.01
CA ASP A 118 -7.26 -22.47 -7.66
C ASP A 118 -7.29 -22.62 -6.13
N VAL A 119 -8.49 -22.64 -5.55
CA VAL A 119 -8.75 -22.78 -4.11
C VAL A 119 -9.72 -23.92 -3.81
N ARG A 120 -9.29 -24.78 -2.87
CA ARG A 120 -10.04 -25.95 -2.42
C ARG A 120 -10.77 -25.69 -1.10
N ARG A 121 -10.20 -24.84 -0.23
CA ARG A 121 -10.74 -24.52 1.10
C ARG A 121 -10.86 -23.01 1.31
N TYR A 122 -11.79 -22.59 2.19
CA TYR A 122 -11.96 -21.17 2.47
C TYR A 122 -10.75 -20.53 3.14
N LYS A 123 -10.01 -21.25 3.99
CA LYS A 123 -8.75 -20.74 4.57
C LYS A 123 -7.72 -20.42 3.50
N GLU A 124 -7.66 -21.22 2.43
CA GLU A 124 -6.79 -20.92 1.29
C GLU A 124 -7.29 -19.67 0.57
N ALA A 125 -8.60 -19.52 0.38
CA ALA A 125 -9.18 -18.34 -0.24
C ALA A 125 -8.95 -17.07 0.60
N ASP A 126 -9.21 -17.11 1.91
CA ASP A 126 -9.02 -16.00 2.83
C ASP A 126 -7.56 -15.54 2.88
N VAL A 127 -6.65 -16.52 2.92
CA VAL A 127 -5.21 -16.26 2.92
C VAL A 127 -4.75 -15.79 1.54
N ILE A 128 -5.22 -16.37 0.44
CA ILE A 128 -4.89 -15.87 -0.91
C ILE A 128 -5.39 -14.44 -1.11
N LEU A 129 -6.63 -14.15 -0.72
CA LEU A 129 -7.23 -12.84 -0.87
C LEU A 129 -6.52 -11.82 0.02
N THR A 130 -6.24 -12.14 1.29
CA THR A 130 -5.57 -11.21 2.21
C THR A 130 -4.08 -11.05 1.90
N LEU A 131 -3.37 -12.15 1.61
CA LEU A 131 -1.93 -12.13 1.31
C LEU A 131 -1.63 -11.46 -0.04
N LYS A 132 -2.48 -11.64 -1.07
CA LYS A 132 -2.22 -11.06 -2.40
C LYS A 132 -2.92 -9.72 -2.63
N LEU A 133 -4.18 -9.57 -2.23
CA LEU A 133 -4.91 -8.33 -2.51
C LEU A 133 -4.50 -7.22 -1.55
N GLY A 134 -4.15 -7.51 -0.29
CA GLY A 134 -3.67 -6.51 0.65
C GLY A 134 -2.48 -5.70 0.11
N PRO A 135 -1.39 -6.37 -0.32
CA PRO A 135 -0.24 -5.71 -0.95
C PRO A 135 -0.56 -4.97 -2.27
N LEU A 136 -1.65 -5.31 -2.96
CA LEU A 136 -2.10 -4.61 -4.17
C LEU A 136 -3.01 -3.42 -3.87
N LEU A 137 -3.76 -3.47 -2.77
CA LEU A 137 -4.73 -2.46 -2.40
C LEU A 137 -4.07 -1.14 -2.05
N ILE A 138 -2.92 -1.17 -1.37
CA ILE A 138 -2.20 0.07 -1.02
C ILE A 138 -1.67 0.79 -2.27
N PRO A 139 -0.94 0.14 -3.20
CA PRO A 139 -0.60 0.73 -4.49
C PRO A 139 -1.83 1.20 -5.27
N ALA A 140 -2.95 0.47 -5.24
CA ALA A 140 -4.19 0.89 -5.89
C ALA A 140 -4.75 2.20 -5.30
N ILE A 141 -4.86 2.30 -3.97
CA ILE A 141 -5.35 3.52 -3.29
C ILE A 141 -4.42 4.70 -3.58
N ASN A 142 -3.10 4.49 -3.53
CA ASN A 142 -2.14 5.55 -3.81
C ASN A 142 -2.16 5.97 -5.29
N GLY A 143 -2.28 5.01 -6.22
CA GLY A 143 -2.48 5.30 -7.63
C GLY A 143 -3.72 6.14 -7.85
N PHE A 144 -4.86 5.71 -7.30
CA PHE A 144 -6.13 6.45 -7.37
C PHE A 144 -6.01 7.88 -6.83
N ALA A 145 -5.44 8.05 -5.63
CA ALA A 145 -5.23 9.36 -5.04
C ALA A 145 -4.32 10.25 -5.91
N ALA A 146 -3.21 9.70 -6.43
CA ALA A 146 -2.30 10.40 -7.31
C ALA A 146 -2.97 10.83 -8.62
N GLY A 147 -3.83 9.99 -9.20
CA GLY A 147 -4.60 10.33 -10.41
C GLY A 147 -5.62 11.43 -10.18
N ALA A 148 -6.41 11.33 -9.11
CA ALA A 148 -7.40 12.36 -8.75
C ALA A 148 -6.73 13.70 -8.42
N PHE A 149 -5.68 13.68 -7.61
CA PHE A 149 -4.91 14.87 -7.25
C PHE A 149 -4.19 15.46 -8.47
N GLY A 150 -3.60 14.61 -9.31
CA GLY A 150 -2.92 15.05 -10.54
C GLY A 150 -3.84 15.80 -11.49
N MET A 151 -5.10 15.35 -11.64
CA MET A 151 -6.10 16.07 -12.43
C MET A 151 -6.52 17.39 -11.81
N TRP A 152 -6.71 17.42 -10.49
CA TRP A 152 -6.99 18.66 -9.78
C TRP A 152 -5.86 19.67 -9.95
N VAL A 153 -4.60 19.24 -9.81
CA VAL A 153 -3.43 20.10 -10.06
C VAL A 153 -3.39 20.59 -11.50
N LEU A 154 -3.59 19.69 -12.47
CA LEU A 154 -3.57 20.02 -13.89
C LEU A 154 -4.60 21.11 -14.24
N GLN A 155 -5.81 21.03 -13.66
CA GLN A 155 -6.87 21.99 -13.94
C GLN A 155 -6.68 23.34 -13.24
N ASN A 156 -6.09 23.36 -12.04
CA ASN A 156 -5.96 24.58 -11.24
C ASN A 156 -4.63 25.31 -11.46
N PHE A 157 -3.55 24.58 -11.73
CA PHE A 157 -2.18 25.12 -11.81
C PHE A 157 -1.46 24.78 -13.12
N GLY A 158 -2.07 23.98 -14.00
CA GLY A 158 -1.53 23.64 -15.29
C GLY A 158 -0.47 22.53 -15.29
N PRO A 159 -0.02 22.12 -16.50
CA PRO A 159 0.84 20.94 -16.68
C PRO A 159 2.26 21.13 -16.16
N VAL A 160 2.79 22.34 -16.17
CA VAL A 160 4.15 22.64 -15.68
C VAL A 160 4.23 22.44 -14.16
N PHE A 161 3.20 22.87 -13.43
CA PHE A 161 3.12 22.67 -11.98
C PHE A 161 2.93 21.19 -11.64
N LEU A 162 2.07 20.48 -12.36
CA LEU A 162 1.91 19.04 -12.20
C LEU A 162 3.24 18.29 -12.36
N LEU A 163 3.97 18.55 -13.46
CA LEU A 163 5.21 17.86 -13.75
C LEU A 163 6.33 18.25 -12.78
N GLY A 164 6.53 19.55 -12.55
CA GLY A 164 7.67 20.06 -11.78
C GLY A 164 7.50 19.95 -10.27
N ALA A 165 6.34 20.31 -9.74
CA ALA A 165 6.12 20.42 -8.30
C ALA A 165 5.41 19.22 -7.67
N ALA A 166 4.57 18.50 -8.44
CA ALA A 166 3.79 17.37 -7.90
C ALA A 166 4.36 16.00 -8.29
N LEU A 167 4.80 15.80 -9.53
CA LEU A 167 5.28 14.48 -9.99
C LEU A 167 6.79 14.30 -9.85
N LEU A 168 7.62 15.32 -10.09
CA LEU A 168 9.07 15.16 -10.01
C LEU A 168 9.57 14.81 -8.60
N PRO A 169 9.08 15.44 -7.52
CA PRO A 169 9.57 15.16 -6.16
C PRO A 169 9.08 13.80 -5.63
N HIS A 170 7.86 13.40 -5.99
CA HIS A 170 7.20 12.19 -5.49
C HIS A 170 7.42 10.97 -6.41
N GLY A 171 7.33 11.17 -7.73
CA GLY A 171 7.34 10.11 -8.73
C GLY A 171 8.67 9.42 -8.96
N VAL A 172 9.79 10.01 -8.52
CA VAL A 172 11.13 9.43 -8.74
C VAL A 172 11.50 8.39 -7.67
N ILE A 173 11.08 8.59 -6.41
CA ILE A 173 11.47 7.71 -5.31
C ILE A 173 10.25 7.06 -4.65
N GLU A 174 9.21 7.82 -4.35
CA GLU A 174 8.06 7.34 -3.57
C GLU A 174 7.28 6.27 -4.34
N PHE A 175 6.86 6.56 -5.58
CA PHE A 175 6.06 5.62 -6.37
C PHE A 175 6.83 4.32 -6.72
N PRO A 176 8.10 4.36 -7.17
CA PRO A 176 8.86 3.12 -7.38
C PRO A 176 9.01 2.31 -6.10
N THR A 177 9.22 2.96 -4.95
CA THR A 177 9.36 2.28 -3.66
C THR A 177 8.06 1.61 -3.22
N LEU A 178 6.92 2.26 -3.41
CA LEU A 178 5.59 1.68 -3.16
C LEU A 178 5.30 0.49 -4.09
N ILE A 179 5.64 0.61 -5.38
CA ILE A 179 5.47 -0.47 -6.35
C ILE A 179 6.35 -1.68 -5.99
N ILE A 180 7.61 -1.45 -5.62
CA ILE A 180 8.54 -2.50 -5.19
C ILE A 180 8.02 -3.18 -3.91
N ALA A 181 7.55 -2.40 -2.92
CA ALA A 181 6.98 -2.94 -1.69
C ALA A 181 5.73 -3.81 -1.97
N GLY A 182 4.84 -3.36 -2.85
CA GLY A 182 3.67 -4.14 -3.30
C GLY A 182 4.09 -5.43 -4.00
N ALA A 183 5.03 -5.37 -4.94
CA ALA A 183 5.54 -6.53 -5.67
C ALA A 183 6.19 -7.55 -4.74
N MET A 184 6.94 -7.08 -3.74
CA MET A 184 7.50 -7.92 -2.70
C MET A 184 6.42 -8.58 -1.86
N GLY A 185 5.38 -7.85 -1.45
CA GLY A 185 4.27 -8.40 -0.69
C GLY A 185 3.53 -9.50 -1.47
N VAL A 186 3.26 -9.29 -2.76
CA VAL A 186 2.64 -10.30 -3.64
C VAL A 186 3.57 -11.50 -3.86
N HIS A 187 4.87 -11.28 -4.04
CA HIS A 187 5.84 -12.35 -4.19
C HIS A 187 5.98 -13.17 -2.90
N LEU A 188 5.99 -12.51 -1.75
CA LEU A 188 6.00 -13.14 -0.44
C LEU A 188 4.72 -13.96 -0.21
N ALA A 189 3.56 -13.45 -0.63
CA ALA A 189 2.32 -14.19 -0.62
C ALA A 189 2.42 -15.49 -1.41
N ASP A 190 2.93 -15.45 -2.64
CA ASP A 190 3.11 -16.64 -3.48
C ASP A 190 4.08 -17.65 -2.86
N TYR A 191 5.17 -17.15 -2.28
CA TYR A 191 6.12 -17.99 -1.55
C TYR A 191 5.44 -18.72 -0.39
N LEU A 192 4.65 -18.00 0.42
CA LEU A 192 3.95 -18.57 1.56
C LEU A 192 2.87 -19.57 1.13
N ILE A 193 2.09 -19.24 0.10
CA ILE A 193 1.08 -20.15 -0.47
C ILE A 193 1.73 -21.43 -0.98
N TYR A 194 2.84 -21.32 -1.72
CA TYR A 194 3.59 -22.47 -2.22
C TYR A 194 4.09 -23.37 -1.08
N ARG A 195 4.67 -22.78 -0.02
CA ARG A 195 5.13 -23.53 1.15
C ARG A 195 4.00 -24.23 1.89
N VAL A 196 2.85 -23.56 2.04
CA VAL A 196 1.65 -24.18 2.65
C VAL A 196 1.16 -25.37 1.82
N ARG A 197 1.10 -25.24 0.49
CA ARG A 197 0.65 -26.31 -0.41
C ARG A 197 1.58 -27.53 -0.40
N LEU A 198 2.90 -27.32 -0.32
CA LEU A 198 3.87 -28.41 -0.30
C LEU A 198 3.81 -29.27 0.97
N HIS A 199 3.47 -28.68 2.12
CA HIS A 199 3.53 -29.39 3.41
C HIS A 199 2.18 -29.98 3.84
N GLU A 200 1.10 -29.79 3.06
CA GLU A 200 -0.31 -30.19 3.32
C GLU A 200 -0.87 -29.83 4.72
N ARG A 201 -0.07 -29.13 5.52
CA ARG A 201 -0.35 -28.66 6.87
C ARG A 201 0.17 -27.23 6.95
N TRP A 202 -0.63 -26.39 7.58
CA TRP A 202 -0.18 -25.04 7.92
C TRP A 202 1.13 -25.16 8.69
N PRO A 203 2.19 -24.40 8.36
CA PRO A 203 3.43 -24.49 9.11
C PRO A 203 3.11 -24.20 10.58
N HIS A 204 3.30 -25.19 11.44
CA HIS A 204 3.12 -25.05 12.89
C HIS A 204 4.33 -24.40 13.58
N GLY A 205 5.40 -24.11 12.81
CA GLY A 205 6.61 -23.42 13.26
C GLY A 205 6.66 -21.92 12.92
N ASN A 206 7.69 -21.25 13.43
CA ASN A 206 8.01 -19.87 13.05
C ASN A 206 8.26 -19.82 11.54
N LEU A 207 7.43 -19.06 10.82
CA LEU A 207 7.64 -18.82 9.40
C LEU A 207 8.85 -17.88 9.30
N GLU A 208 9.99 -18.44 8.92
CA GLU A 208 11.18 -17.65 8.67
C GLU A 208 10.92 -16.69 7.51
N VAL A 209 11.01 -15.39 7.80
CA VAL A 209 10.93 -14.34 6.80
C VAL A 209 12.20 -14.43 5.95
N PRO A 210 12.08 -14.62 4.62
CA PRO A 210 13.26 -14.68 3.77
C PRO A 210 14.12 -13.41 3.88
N SER A 211 15.45 -13.56 3.87
CA SER A 211 16.38 -12.45 3.99
C SER A 211 16.21 -11.37 2.91
N TRP A 212 15.75 -11.76 1.72
CA TRP A 212 15.44 -10.81 0.63
C TRP A 212 14.29 -9.87 0.99
N VAL A 213 13.30 -10.32 1.76
CA VAL A 213 12.20 -9.47 2.23
C VAL A 213 12.76 -8.40 3.15
N ILE A 214 13.54 -8.80 4.15
CA ILE A 214 14.12 -7.89 5.15
C ILE A 214 15.02 -6.85 4.47
N ARG A 215 15.94 -7.29 3.60
CA ARG A 215 16.86 -6.39 2.88
C ARG A 215 16.11 -5.38 2.02
N ASN A 216 15.12 -5.84 1.24
CA ASN A 216 14.41 -4.95 0.35
C ASN A 216 13.45 -4.03 1.11
N THR A 217 12.85 -4.48 2.22
CA THR A 217 12.07 -3.60 3.11
C THR A 217 12.96 -2.50 3.67
N ALA A 218 14.16 -2.84 4.16
CA ALA A 218 15.11 -1.85 4.66
C ALA A 218 15.49 -0.84 3.57
N ALA A 219 15.72 -1.30 2.34
CA ALA A 219 15.97 -0.43 1.19
C ALA A 219 14.77 0.48 0.88
N CYS A 220 13.54 -0.03 0.93
CA CYS A 220 12.33 0.77 0.74
C CYS A 220 12.16 1.82 1.84
N ILE A 221 12.39 1.47 3.10
CA ILE A 221 12.31 2.43 4.23
C ILE A 221 13.37 3.53 4.07
N ALA A 222 14.59 3.17 3.70
CA ALA A 222 15.63 4.15 3.40
C ALA A 222 15.23 5.07 2.24
N GLY A 223 14.71 4.51 1.15
CA GLY A 223 14.18 5.27 0.01
C GLY A 223 13.07 6.24 0.40
N LEU A 224 12.09 5.82 1.19
CA LEU A 224 11.01 6.72 1.64
C LEU A 224 11.46 7.76 2.66
N THR A 225 12.52 7.49 3.42
CA THR A 225 13.14 8.52 4.27
C THR A 225 13.75 9.62 3.41
N VAL A 226 14.42 9.25 2.31
CA VAL A 226 14.91 10.21 1.32
C VAL A 226 13.74 10.95 0.67
N ALA A 227 12.66 10.25 0.28
CA ALA A 227 11.48 10.88 -0.29
C ALA A 227 10.84 11.91 0.66
N ALA A 228 10.68 11.56 1.95
CA ALA A 228 10.15 12.47 2.97
C ALA A 228 11.06 13.70 3.17
N TYR A 229 12.38 13.52 3.11
CA TYR A 229 13.32 14.63 3.15
C TYR A 229 13.14 15.56 1.94
N LEU A 230 13.05 15.00 0.73
CA LEU A 230 12.79 15.76 -0.50
C LEU A 230 11.46 16.51 -0.42
N GLU A 231 10.42 15.88 0.13
CA GLU A 231 9.11 16.47 0.30
C GLU A 231 9.11 17.69 1.25
N VAL A 232 9.86 17.62 2.35
CA VAL A 232 9.91 18.70 3.34
C VAL A 232 10.81 19.85 2.88
N HIS A 233 11.90 19.56 2.17
CA HIS A 233 12.95 20.54 1.88
C HIS A 233 13.03 20.98 0.42
N ILE A 234 12.81 20.07 -0.53
CA ILE A 234 12.99 20.34 -1.96
C ILE A 234 11.67 20.69 -2.64
N THR A 235 10.59 19.95 -2.37
CA THR A 235 9.27 20.19 -2.97
C THR A 235 8.79 21.64 -2.82
N PRO A 236 8.89 22.30 -1.64
CA PRO A 236 8.46 23.69 -1.50
C PRO A 236 9.29 24.67 -2.35
N ILE A 237 10.59 24.41 -2.51
CA ILE A 237 11.49 25.23 -3.32
C ILE A 237 11.11 25.09 -4.79
N VAL A 238 10.94 23.86 -5.27
CA VAL A 238 10.56 23.57 -6.66
C VAL A 238 9.19 24.16 -6.97
N ALA A 239 8.21 23.99 -6.09
CA ALA A 239 6.88 24.61 -6.23
C ALA A 239 6.98 26.14 -6.30
N GLY A 240 7.77 26.77 -5.43
CA GLY A 240 8.00 28.21 -5.45
C GLY A 240 8.71 28.71 -6.71
N CYS A 241 9.61 27.92 -7.30
CA CYS A 241 10.23 28.23 -8.59
C CYS A 241 9.23 28.13 -9.74
N VAL A 242 8.43 27.06 -9.78
CA VAL A 242 7.44 26.85 -10.84
C VAL A 242 6.35 27.93 -10.80
N MET A 243 5.90 28.34 -9.60
CA MET A 243 4.94 29.46 -9.44
C MET A 243 5.47 30.80 -9.94
N LYS A 244 6.80 31.02 -9.96
CA LYS A 244 7.39 32.26 -10.49
C LYS A 244 7.50 32.26 -12.01
N CYS A 245 7.38 31.09 -12.63
CA CYS A 245 7.53 30.90 -14.08
C CYS A 245 6.19 30.63 -14.80
N ALA A 246 5.10 30.44 -14.05
CA ALA A 246 3.72 30.31 -14.53
C ALA A 246 3.01 31.67 -14.49
#